data_AF-A0A376W532-F1
#
_entry.id   AF-A0A376W532-F1
#
_cell.length_a   1.000
_cell.length_b   1.000
_cell.length_c   1.000
_cell.angle_alpha   90.00
_cell.angle_beta   90.00
_cell.angle_gamma   90.00
#
_symmetry.space_group_name_H-M   'P 1'
#
loop_
_entity.id
_entity.type
_entity.pdbx_description
1 polymer ?
#
loop_
_entity_poly.entity_id
_entity_poly.type
_entity_poly.pdbx_seq_one_letter_code
_entity_poly.pdbx_strand_id
1 'polypeptide(L)'
;MRVARGSGNIASAPAMSRRQAEKLLLDVICYTQELAKNGVTLFGVGELGMANTTPAAAIVSTITGRDPEEVVGIGANLPTDKLANKIDVVRRAITLNQPNPQDGVDVLAKVGGFDWSE
;
A
#
# COMPACT_ATOMS: atom_id res chain seq x y z
N MET A 1 -4.77 4.82 -14.79
CA MET A 1 -5.33 3.46 -14.97
C MET A 1 -6.07 3.12 -13.70
N ARG A 2 -7.39 2.88 -13.77
CA ARG A 2 -8.24 2.92 -12.57
C ARG A 2 -8.76 1.53 -12.22
N VAL A 3 -8.51 1.09 -10.98
CA VAL A 3 -9.02 -0.19 -10.47
C VAL A 3 -10.40 -0.03 -9.81
N ALA A 4 -10.59 1.02 -9.01
CA ALA A 4 -11.85 1.35 -8.33
C ALA A 4 -11.89 2.84 -7.89
N ARG A 5 -12.95 3.24 -7.17
CA ARG A 5 -13.04 4.50 -6.42
C ARG A 5 -12.40 4.34 -5.03
N GLY A 6 -11.07 4.32 -5.00
CA GLY A 6 -10.30 4.03 -3.77
C GLY A 6 -10.27 2.54 -3.42
N SER A 7 -9.32 2.17 -2.58
CA SER A 7 -9.16 0.80 -2.05
C SER A 7 -10.08 0.57 -0.84
N GLY A 8 -10.23 -0.71 -0.45
CA GLY A 8 -10.91 -1.09 0.78
C GLY A 8 -10.21 -0.53 2.03
N ASN A 9 -10.98 -0.26 3.08
CA ASN A 9 -10.41 0.14 4.36
C ASN A 9 -9.70 -1.06 5.01
N ILE A 10 -8.36 -1.05 4.99
CA ILE A 10 -7.49 -2.12 5.50
C ILE A 10 -7.74 -2.49 6.97
N ALA A 11 -8.33 -1.58 7.76
CA ALA A 11 -8.70 -1.83 9.15
C ALA A 11 -9.96 -2.70 9.31
N SER A 12 -10.72 -2.94 8.24
CA SER A 12 -12.00 -3.66 8.25
C SER A 12 -12.09 -4.78 7.20
N ALA A 13 -11.29 -4.71 6.13
CA ALA A 13 -11.25 -5.70 5.06
C ALA A 13 -9.95 -5.54 4.25
N PRO A 14 -9.58 -6.49 3.37
CA PRO A 14 -8.46 -6.32 2.46
C PRO A 14 -8.59 -5.06 1.60
N ALA A 15 -7.45 -4.44 1.25
CA ALA A 15 -7.41 -3.30 0.34
C ALA A 15 -8.04 -3.61 -1.03
N MET A 16 -7.81 -4.84 -1.53
CA MET A 16 -8.32 -5.33 -2.80
C MET A 16 -8.27 -6.87 -2.87
N SER A 17 -8.90 -7.45 -3.88
CA SER A 17 -8.69 -8.87 -4.19
C SER A 17 -7.30 -9.13 -4.76
N ARG A 18 -6.76 -10.34 -4.56
CA ARG A 18 -5.49 -10.76 -5.19
C ARG A 18 -5.49 -10.54 -6.70
N ARG A 19 -6.59 -10.88 -7.37
CA ARG A 19 -6.75 -10.71 -8.83
C ARG A 19 -6.65 -9.24 -9.25
N GLN A 20 -7.16 -8.31 -8.44
CA GLN A 20 -7.02 -6.87 -8.71
C GLN A 20 -5.56 -6.42 -8.57
N ALA A 21 -4.85 -6.89 -7.55
CA ALA A 21 -3.43 -6.60 -7.38
C ALA A 21 -2.59 -7.12 -8.55
N GLU A 22 -2.77 -8.39 -8.93
CA GLU A 22 -2.06 -9.02 -10.06
C GLU A 22 -2.36 -8.29 -11.37
N LYS A 23 -3.63 -7.96 -11.63
CA LYS A 23 -4.01 -7.20 -12.82
C LYS A 23 -3.34 -5.84 -12.86
N LEU A 24 -3.38 -5.08 -11.76
CA LEU A 24 -2.77 -3.76 -11.69
C LEU A 24 -1.26 -3.82 -11.92
N LEU A 25 -0.58 -4.80 -11.31
CA LEU A 25 0.85 -5.03 -11.51
C LEU A 25 1.16 -5.30 -12.98
N LEU A 26 0.42 -6.21 -13.62
CA LEU A 26 0.62 -6.53 -15.04
C LEU A 26 0.41 -5.32 -15.93
N ASP A 27 -0.67 -4.57 -15.70
CA ASP A 27 -0.97 -3.42 -16.54
C ASP A 27 0.11 -2.31 -16.39
N VAL A 28 0.59 -2.05 -15.16
CA VAL A 28 1.66 -1.07 -14.91
C VAL A 28 2.99 -1.54 -15.52
N ILE A 29 3.33 -2.82 -15.40
CA ILE A 29 4.53 -3.40 -16.03
C ILE A 29 4.49 -3.19 -17.55
N CYS A 30 3.36 -3.51 -18.19
CA CYS A 30 3.18 -3.31 -19.64
C CYS A 30 3.38 -1.84 -20.02
N TYR A 31 2.75 -0.91 -19.29
CA TYR A 31 2.89 0.52 -19.54
C TYR A 31 4.33 1.01 -19.39
N THR A 32 5.03 0.61 -18.33
CA THR A 32 6.45 0.97 -18.12
C THR A 32 7.34 0.39 -19.23
N GLN A 33 7.08 -0.84 -19.68
CA GLN A 33 7.81 -1.46 -20.79
C GLN A 33 7.58 -0.74 -22.13
N GLU A 34 6.37 -0.24 -22.38
CA GLU A 34 6.08 0.59 -23.56
C GLU A 34 6.89 1.89 -23.53
N LEU A 35 6.98 2.55 -22.38
CA LEU A 35 7.82 3.75 -22.23
C LEU A 35 9.30 3.46 -22.49
N ALA A 36 9.82 2.32 -22.00
CA ALA A 36 11.18 1.91 -22.27
C ALA A 36 11.43 1.67 -23.77
N LYS A 37 10.48 1.00 -24.46
CA LYS A 37 10.54 0.80 -25.93
C LYS A 37 10.53 2.13 -26.70
N ASN A 38 9.90 3.16 -26.14
CA ASN A 38 9.85 4.51 -26.71
C ASN A 38 11.07 5.37 -26.33
N GLY A 39 12.11 4.79 -25.74
CA GLY A 39 13.39 5.45 -25.50
C GLY A 39 13.56 6.07 -24.10
N VAL A 40 12.63 5.82 -23.16
CA VAL A 40 12.86 6.18 -21.75
C VAL A 40 13.96 5.29 -21.17
N THR A 41 15.02 5.90 -20.65
CA THR A 41 16.19 5.20 -20.10
C THR A 41 16.33 5.32 -18.59
N LEU A 42 15.52 6.17 -17.94
CA LEU A 42 15.50 6.39 -16.51
C LEU A 42 14.06 6.60 -16.03
N PHE A 43 13.68 5.92 -14.95
CA PHE A 43 12.37 6.01 -14.34
C PHE A 43 12.47 6.58 -12.92
N GLY A 44 11.54 7.47 -12.58
CA GLY A 44 11.24 7.85 -11.20
C GLY A 44 9.88 7.30 -10.80
N VAL A 45 9.73 6.89 -9.56
CA VAL A 45 8.44 6.46 -9.00
C VAL A 45 7.95 7.50 -7.99
N GLY A 46 6.64 7.71 -7.98
CA GLY A 46 5.96 8.62 -7.07
C GLY A 46 4.53 8.16 -6.87
N GLU A 47 3.94 8.66 -5.80
CA GLU A 47 2.60 8.33 -5.35
C GLU A 47 1.89 9.62 -4.92
N LEU A 48 0.56 9.55 -4.82
CA LEU A 48 -0.26 10.64 -4.30
C LEU A 48 -1.56 10.07 -3.72
N GLY A 49 -1.68 10.06 -2.40
CA GLY A 49 -2.86 9.53 -1.73
C GLY A 49 -3.02 10.05 -0.31
N MET A 50 -4.23 10.49 0.04
CA MET A 50 -4.50 10.84 1.43
C MET A 50 -4.48 9.56 2.29
N ALA A 51 -3.81 9.64 3.44
CA ALA A 51 -3.63 8.56 4.42
C ALA A 51 -2.83 7.32 3.96
N ASN A 52 -2.17 7.35 2.79
CA ASN A 52 -1.40 6.23 2.23
C ASN A 52 -0.14 5.85 3.03
N THR A 53 0.38 6.73 3.89
CA THR A 53 1.44 6.37 4.84
C THR A 53 1.02 5.30 5.86
N THR A 54 -0.29 5.07 6.06
CA THR A 54 -0.82 4.00 6.90
C THR A 54 -0.63 2.61 6.27
N PRO A 55 -1.11 2.33 5.04
CA PRO A 55 -0.78 1.07 4.36
C PRO A 55 0.72 0.90 4.12
N ALA A 56 1.47 1.97 3.84
CA ALA A 56 2.93 1.88 3.72
C ALA A 56 3.58 1.33 5.00
N ALA A 57 3.20 1.85 6.17
CA ALA A 57 3.69 1.34 7.46
C ALA A 57 3.26 -0.11 7.73
N ALA A 58 2.04 -0.50 7.32
CA ALA A 58 1.56 -1.87 7.45
C ALA A 58 2.37 -2.87 6.58
N ILE A 59 2.71 -2.48 5.35
CA ILE A 59 3.60 -3.26 4.47
C ILE A 59 4.99 -3.41 5.11
N VAL A 60 5.59 -2.30 5.58
CA VAL A 60 6.93 -2.33 6.20
C VAL A 60 6.93 -3.21 7.44
N SER A 61 5.96 -3.05 8.35
CA SER A 61 5.83 -3.89 9.55
C SER A 61 5.69 -5.37 9.19
N THR A 62 4.85 -5.70 8.20
CA THR A 62 4.65 -7.07 7.73
C THR A 62 5.94 -7.70 7.20
N ILE A 63 6.64 -7.02 6.28
CA ILE A 63 7.82 -7.57 5.61
C ILE A 63 9.03 -7.66 6.54
N THR A 64 9.19 -6.69 7.44
CA THR A 64 10.35 -6.62 8.34
C THR A 64 10.14 -7.33 9.67
N GLY A 65 8.89 -7.67 10.02
CA GLY A 65 8.53 -8.21 11.33
C GLY A 65 8.64 -7.22 12.48
N ARG A 66 8.79 -5.91 12.18
CA ARG A 66 8.89 -4.84 13.18
C ARG A 66 7.53 -4.46 13.73
N ASP A 67 7.48 -4.06 15.00
CA ASP A 67 6.22 -3.61 15.59
C ASP A 67 5.74 -2.31 14.88
N PRO A 68 4.42 -2.13 14.67
CA PRO A 68 3.88 -0.89 14.13
C PRO A 68 4.37 0.39 14.85
N GLU A 69 4.66 0.33 16.15
CA GLU A 69 5.23 1.45 16.92
C GLU A 69 6.61 1.90 16.39
N GLU A 70 7.40 1.01 15.79
CA GLU A 70 8.74 1.32 15.28
C GLU A 70 8.70 1.98 13.89
N VAL A 71 7.62 1.82 13.14
CA VAL A 71 7.58 2.16 11.69
C VAL A 71 6.50 3.19 11.32
N VAL A 72 5.56 3.46 12.22
CA VAL A 72 4.49 4.44 11.96
C VAL A 72 4.98 5.86 12.24
N GLY A 73 5.04 6.68 11.18
CA GLY A 73 5.33 8.11 11.27
C GLY A 73 4.09 9.02 11.20
N ILE A 74 4.32 10.32 11.41
CA ILE A 74 3.26 11.36 11.37
C ILE A 74 2.70 11.61 9.95
N GLY A 75 3.39 11.20 8.88
CA GLY A 75 2.98 11.47 7.51
C GLY A 75 2.85 12.97 7.23
N ALA A 76 1.76 13.39 6.60
CA ALA A 76 1.47 14.80 6.30
C ALA A 76 1.01 15.59 7.54
N ASN A 77 1.91 15.76 8.51
CA ASN A 77 1.69 16.54 9.75
C ASN A 77 0.50 16.08 10.61
N LEU A 78 0.32 14.76 10.77
CA LEU A 78 -0.67 14.24 11.73
C LEU A 78 -0.34 14.75 13.15
N PRO A 79 -1.34 15.28 13.89
CA PRO A 79 -1.17 15.62 15.30
C PRO A 79 -0.63 14.44 16.12
N THR A 80 0.33 14.71 17.01
CA THR A 80 1.05 13.67 17.76
C THR A 80 0.14 12.89 18.72
N ASP A 81 -0.92 13.51 19.24
CA ASP A 81 -1.97 12.88 20.05
C ASP A 81 -2.76 11.82 19.26
N LYS A 82 -2.76 11.88 17.92
CA LYS A 82 -3.40 10.88 17.05
C LYS A 82 -2.48 9.75 16.61
N LEU A 83 -1.19 9.81 16.93
CA LEU A 83 -0.20 8.81 16.49
C LEU A 83 -0.52 7.41 17.04
N ALA A 84 -0.91 7.32 18.32
CA ALA A 84 -1.31 6.07 18.97
C ALA A 84 -2.47 5.39 18.22
N ASN A 85 -3.49 6.16 17.84
CA ASN A 85 -4.60 5.62 17.04
C ASN A 85 -4.15 5.13 15.65
N LYS A 86 -3.17 5.79 15.02
CA LYS A 86 -2.63 5.33 13.73
C LYS A 86 -1.86 4.01 13.87
N ILE A 87 -1.08 3.86 14.94
CA ILE A 87 -0.40 2.61 15.29
C ILE A 87 -1.42 1.49 15.47
N ASP A 88 -2.50 1.73 16.22
CA ASP A 88 -3.57 0.74 16.44
C ASP A 88 -4.30 0.36 15.15
N VAL A 89 -4.52 1.32 14.25
CA VAL A 89 -5.08 1.05 12.91
C VAL A 89 -4.18 0.09 12.12
N VAL A 90 -2.87 0.32 12.10
CA VAL A 90 -1.91 -0.55 11.41
C VAL A 90 -1.90 -1.95 12.03
N ARG A 91 -1.80 -2.03 13.36
CA ARG A 91 -1.81 -3.29 14.11
C ARG A 91 -3.08 -4.10 13.82
N ARG A 92 -4.24 -3.44 13.83
CA ARG A 92 -5.54 -4.06 13.48
C ARG A 92 -5.57 -4.55 12.04
N ALA A 93 -5.07 -3.75 11.09
CA ALA A 93 -5.06 -4.14 9.68
C ALA A 93 -4.22 -5.41 9.44
N ILE A 94 -3.04 -5.50 10.05
CA ILE A 94 -2.18 -6.70 9.95
C ILE A 94 -2.86 -7.90 10.62
N THR A 95 -3.39 -7.72 11.84
CA THR A 95 -4.03 -8.79 12.61
C THR A 95 -5.27 -9.34 11.91
N LEU A 96 -6.10 -8.48 11.33
CA LEU A 96 -7.32 -8.88 10.64
C LEU A 96 -7.01 -9.63 9.34
N ASN A 97 -6.09 -9.10 8.54
CA ASN A 97 -5.88 -9.60 7.18
C ASN A 97 -4.86 -10.76 7.11
N GLN A 98 -3.99 -10.91 8.12
CA GLN A 98 -2.95 -11.95 8.18
C GLN A 98 -2.16 -12.03 6.86
N PRO A 99 -1.49 -10.95 6.42
CA PRO A 99 -0.71 -10.96 5.19
C PRO A 99 0.50 -11.89 5.33
N ASN A 100 0.75 -12.70 4.29
CA ASN A 100 1.92 -13.57 4.24
C ASN A 100 3.16 -12.76 3.84
N PRO A 101 4.16 -12.58 4.73
CA PRO A 101 5.34 -11.78 4.41
C PRO A 101 6.19 -12.35 3.26
N GLN A 102 6.04 -13.63 2.94
CA GLN A 102 6.76 -14.30 1.85
C GLN A 102 6.04 -14.20 0.50
N ASP A 103 4.85 -13.59 0.45
CA ASP A 103 4.07 -13.35 -0.77
C ASP A 103 3.74 -11.86 -0.91
N GLY A 104 4.59 -11.14 -1.65
CA GLY A 104 4.41 -9.69 -1.84
C GLY A 104 3.07 -9.30 -2.47
N VAL A 105 2.47 -10.17 -3.30
CA VAL A 105 1.15 -9.90 -3.89
C VAL A 105 0.06 -10.01 -2.82
N ASP A 106 0.17 -10.99 -1.91
CA ASP A 106 -0.73 -11.12 -0.77
C ASP A 106 -0.64 -9.91 0.17
N VAL A 107 0.58 -9.45 0.48
CA VAL A 107 0.81 -8.24 1.29
C VAL A 107 0.16 -7.02 0.65
N LEU A 108 0.41 -6.77 -0.64
CA LEU A 108 -0.17 -5.63 -1.37
C LEU A 108 -1.69 -5.70 -1.44
N ALA A 109 -2.26 -6.88 -1.70
CA ALA A 109 -3.70 -7.05 -1.80
C ALA A 109 -4.42 -6.82 -0.46
N LYS A 110 -3.80 -7.23 0.64
CA LYS A 110 -4.40 -7.16 1.98
C LYS A 110 -4.22 -5.82 2.68
N VAL A 111 -2.98 -5.35 2.82
CA VAL A 111 -2.63 -4.19 3.66
C VAL A 111 -1.99 -3.05 2.88
N GLY A 112 -1.88 -3.17 1.56
CA GLY A 112 -1.46 -2.09 0.68
C GLY A 112 -2.61 -1.18 0.26
N GLY A 113 -2.59 -0.76 -0.99
CA GLY A 113 -3.60 0.10 -1.59
C GLY A 113 -3.23 0.45 -3.03
N PHE A 114 -4.17 1.06 -3.74
CA PHE A 114 -3.88 1.81 -4.95
C PHE A 114 -4.29 3.26 -4.72
N ASP A 115 -3.44 4.16 -5.20
CA ASP A 115 -3.63 5.60 -5.07
C ASP A 115 -4.79 6.10 -5.94
N TRP A 116 -5.28 7.29 -5.60
CA TRP A 116 -6.31 7.96 -6.39
C TRP A 116 -5.73 8.28 -7.78
N SER A 117 -6.23 7.60 -8.82
CA SER A 117 -6.09 8.07 -10.20
C SER A 117 -7.37 8.80 -10.58
N GLU A 118 -7.30 10.12 -10.80
CA GLU A 118 -8.30 10.80 -11.64
C GLU A 118 -8.32 10.22 -13.06
#